data_AF-A0A0K0FF35-F1
#
_entry.id   AF-A0A0K0FF35-F1
#
_cell.length_a   1.000
_cell.length_b   1.000
_cell.length_c   1.000
_cell.angle_alpha   90.00
_cell.angle_beta   90.00
_cell.angle_gamma   90.00
#
_symmetry.space_group_name_H-M   'P 1'
#
loop_
_entity.id
_entity.type
_entity.pdbx_description
1 polymer ?
#
loop_
_entity_poly.entity_id
_entity_poly.type
_entity_poly.pdbx_seq_one_letter_code
_entity_poly.pdbx_strand_id
1 'polypeptide(L)'
;MDTKNSANPPSNFDKNSDIPTEVIKFIVYMKKLYDNRSVNELKQVYDQGFIDISEKYYLERPWPNPSVIEKVITNPKQYFMIIYKEIYYKSIKKPLPLYIQCDSFTNLSSFFSLLLNSGKETEHPVTFLLPANWIWDIIESFINQYVSFCHYKANHSLRTIEENRQLEEI
;
A
#
# COMPACT_ATOMS: atom_id res chain seq x y z
N MET A 1 -19.70 34.01 3.81
CA MET A 1 -19.54 33.45 2.45
C MET A 1 -18.58 32.29 2.61
N ASP A 2 -19.17 31.18 3.03
CA ASP A 2 -18.50 30.03 3.62
C ASP A 2 -18.35 28.98 2.53
N THR A 3 -17.15 28.85 1.98
CA THR A 3 -16.83 27.78 1.03
C THR A 3 -16.61 26.49 1.81
N LYS A 4 -17.61 25.61 1.65
CA LYS A 4 -17.71 24.25 2.19
C LYS A 4 -16.42 23.45 2.02
N ASN A 5 -15.94 22.91 3.15
CA ASN A 5 -15.11 21.72 3.21
C ASN A 5 -15.70 20.62 2.32
N SER A 6 -14.96 20.25 1.27
CA SER A 6 -15.15 18.96 0.60
C SER A 6 -14.58 17.87 1.51
N ALA A 7 -15.37 17.45 2.49
CA ALA A 7 -15.10 16.23 3.23
C ALA A 7 -15.57 15.07 2.36
N ASN A 8 -14.62 14.31 1.81
CA ASN A 8 -14.90 13.03 1.16
C ASN A 8 -15.77 12.16 2.08
N PRO A 9 -16.75 11.42 1.53
CA PRO A 9 -17.62 10.56 2.34
C PRO A 9 -16.76 9.54 3.09
N PRO A 10 -17.11 9.21 4.34
CA PRO A 10 -16.35 8.23 5.12
C PRO A 10 -16.36 6.92 4.36
N SER A 11 -15.18 6.48 3.97
CA SER A 11 -15.01 5.23 3.26
C SER A 11 -15.44 4.11 4.22
N ASN A 12 -16.29 3.18 3.76
CA ASN A 12 -16.68 2.01 4.56
C ASN A 12 -15.48 1.08 4.91
N PHE A 13 -14.26 1.46 4.55
CA PHE A 13 -13.00 0.84 4.93
C PHE A 13 -12.51 1.29 6.33
N ASP A 14 -13.11 2.35 6.92
CA ASP A 14 -12.70 2.94 8.20
C ASP A 14 -13.46 2.38 9.42
N LYS A 15 -13.83 1.09 9.40
CA LYS A 15 -14.21 0.43 10.66
C LYS A 15 -12.95 0.18 11.46
N ASN A 16 -12.68 1.05 12.44
CA ASN A 16 -11.74 0.82 13.55
C ASN A 16 -12.17 -0.44 14.33
N SER A 17 -12.01 -1.62 13.74
CA SER A 17 -12.09 -2.89 14.45
C SER A 17 -10.79 -3.07 15.22
N ASP A 18 -10.88 -3.43 16.50
CA ASP A 18 -9.73 -3.78 17.31
C ASP A 18 -8.81 -4.73 16.54
N ILE A 19 -7.59 -4.26 16.27
CA ILE A 19 -6.60 -5.03 15.52
C ILE A 19 -6.16 -6.18 16.43
N PRO A 20 -6.26 -7.45 16.01
CA PRO A 20 -5.82 -8.57 16.82
C PRO A 20 -4.36 -8.41 17.24
N THR A 21 -4.04 -8.76 18.48
CA THR A 21 -2.69 -8.58 19.05
C THR A 21 -1.63 -9.31 18.24
N GLU A 22 -1.97 -10.47 17.68
CA GLU A 22 -1.12 -11.26 16.79
C GLU A 22 -0.76 -10.51 15.51
N VAL A 23 -1.71 -9.75 14.95
CA VAL A 23 -1.47 -8.94 13.75
C VAL A 23 -0.54 -7.78 14.07
N ILE A 24 -0.74 -7.12 15.22
CA ILE A 24 0.18 -6.06 15.69
C ILE A 24 1.60 -6.63 15.86
N LYS A 25 1.73 -7.76 16.55
CA LYS A 25 3.03 -8.44 16.76
C LYS A 25 3.68 -8.80 15.42
N PHE A 26 2.90 -9.31 14.46
CA PHE A 26 3.38 -9.64 13.12
C PHE A 26 3.93 -8.40 12.39
N ILE A 27 3.17 -7.29 12.37
CA ILE A 27 3.58 -6.06 11.68
C ILE A 27 4.84 -5.47 12.35
N VAL A 28 4.90 -5.45 13.68
CA VAL A 28 6.08 -4.98 14.42
C VAL A 28 7.30 -5.88 14.14
N TYR A 29 7.10 -7.19 14.06
CA TYR A 29 8.16 -8.13 13.71
C TYR A 29 8.66 -7.92 12.27
N MET A 30 7.74 -7.78 11.30
CA MET A 30 8.08 -7.46 9.92
C MET A 30 8.89 -6.17 9.82
N LYS A 31 8.50 -5.12 10.56
CA LYS A 31 9.28 -3.88 10.64
C LYS A 31 10.68 -4.11 11.19
N LYS A 32 10.81 -4.87 12.27
CA LYS A 32 12.12 -5.18 12.85
C LYS A 32 13.01 -5.88 11.83
N LEU A 33 12.49 -6.83 11.05
CA LEU A 33 13.24 -7.51 10.00
C LEU A 33 13.64 -6.55 8.87
N TYR A 34 12.73 -5.66 8.48
CA TYR A 34 12.99 -4.61 7.50
C TYR A 34 14.12 -3.68 7.94
N ASP A 35 14.05 -3.17 9.18
CA ASP A 35 15.06 -2.27 9.76
C ASP A 35 16.43 -2.97 9.88
N ASN A 36 16.43 -4.26 10.25
CA ASN A 36 17.63 -5.07 10.41
C ASN A 36 18.19 -5.64 9.09
N ARG A 37 17.50 -5.42 7.96
CA ARG A 37 17.87 -5.96 6.65
C ARG A 37 17.97 -7.49 6.62
N SER A 38 17.11 -8.15 7.40
CA SER A 38 17.04 -9.61 7.49
C SER A 38 16.24 -10.18 6.31
N VAL A 39 16.83 -10.19 5.11
CA VAL A 39 16.13 -10.49 3.84
C VAL A 39 15.53 -11.89 3.81
N ASN A 40 16.23 -12.89 4.34
CA ASN A 40 15.79 -14.28 4.29
C ASN A 40 14.56 -14.50 5.17
N GLU A 41 14.57 -13.96 6.38
CA GLU A 41 13.44 -13.99 7.30
C GLU A 41 12.29 -13.14 6.78
N LEU A 42 12.59 -11.97 6.19
CA LEU A 42 11.59 -11.12 5.58
C LEU A 42 10.90 -11.82 4.40
N LYS A 43 11.65 -12.63 3.63
CA LYS A 43 11.09 -13.50 2.59
C LYS A 43 10.12 -14.53 3.16
N GLN A 44 10.45 -15.18 4.27
CA GLN A 44 9.53 -16.12 4.92
C GLN A 44 8.26 -15.43 5.45
N VAL A 45 8.42 -14.23 6.02
CA VAL A 45 7.30 -13.41 6.47
C VAL A 45 6.40 -13.01 5.31
N TYR A 46 6.97 -12.66 4.15
CA TYR A 46 6.22 -12.30 2.96
C TYR A 46 5.54 -13.50 2.31
N ASP A 47 6.26 -14.60 2.10
CA ASP A 47 5.77 -15.76 1.34
C ASP A 47 4.72 -16.57 2.10
N GLN A 48 4.92 -16.75 3.40
CA GLN A 48 4.06 -17.63 4.22
C GLN A 48 3.36 -16.85 5.32
N GLY A 49 4.10 -16.06 6.11
CA GLY A 49 3.56 -15.38 7.27
C GLY A 49 2.41 -14.44 6.93
N PHE A 50 2.49 -13.75 5.79
CA PHE A 50 1.43 -12.88 5.29
C PHE A 50 0.17 -13.65 4.91
N ILE A 51 0.32 -14.81 4.26
CA ILE A 51 -0.80 -15.68 3.88
C ILE A 51 -1.49 -16.19 5.15
N ASP A 52 -0.73 -16.75 6.09
CA ASP A 52 -1.26 -17.32 7.32
C ASP A 52 -2.05 -16.29 8.16
N ILE A 53 -1.50 -15.08 8.31
CA ILE A 53 -2.15 -13.99 9.05
C ILE A 53 -3.39 -13.48 8.30
N SER A 54 -3.31 -13.38 6.96
CA SER A 54 -4.43 -12.95 6.12
C SER A 54 -5.59 -13.94 6.20
N GLU A 55 -5.31 -15.24 6.07
CA GLU A 55 -6.32 -16.29 6.15
C GLU A 55 -6.95 -16.34 7.54
N LYS A 56 -6.15 -16.17 8.60
CA LYS A 56 -6.67 -16.23 9.96
C LYS A 56 -7.56 -15.04 10.35
N TYR A 57 -7.26 -13.83 9.89
CA TYR A 57 -7.90 -12.61 10.42
C TYR A 57 -8.58 -11.70 9.39
N TYR A 58 -8.28 -11.87 8.09
CA TYR A 58 -8.63 -10.93 7.01
C TYR A 58 -9.17 -11.63 5.75
N LEU A 59 -9.81 -12.80 5.90
CA LEU A 59 -10.49 -13.50 4.80
C LEU A 59 -11.59 -12.65 4.14
N GLU A 60 -12.43 -12.05 4.97
CA GLU A 60 -13.65 -11.31 4.58
C GLU A 60 -13.56 -9.78 4.78
N ARG A 61 -12.45 -9.30 5.34
CA ARG A 61 -12.23 -7.88 5.64
C ARG A 61 -10.82 -7.45 5.23
N PRO A 62 -10.60 -6.17 4.87
CA PRO A 62 -9.27 -5.69 4.50
C PRO A 62 -8.33 -5.71 5.70
N TRP A 63 -7.03 -5.70 5.41
CA TRP A 63 -5.99 -5.47 6.42
C TRP A 63 -6.19 -4.12 7.14
N PRO A 64 -5.55 -3.91 8.31
CA PRO A 64 -5.69 -2.66 9.05
C PRO A 64 -5.34 -1.42 8.23
N ASN A 65 -6.08 -0.33 8.43
CA ASN A 65 -5.81 0.92 7.72
C ASN A 65 -4.38 1.44 8.08
N PRO A 66 -3.58 1.88 7.09
CA PRO A 66 -2.25 2.45 7.33
C PRO A 66 -2.19 3.53 8.41
N SER A 67 -3.20 4.41 8.51
CA SER A 67 -3.26 5.48 9.52
C SER A 67 -3.40 4.96 10.95
N VAL A 68 -3.95 3.75 11.14
CA VAL A 68 -4.01 3.10 12.46
C VAL A 68 -2.65 2.48 12.79
N ILE A 69 -2.04 1.80 11.82
CA ILE A 69 -0.73 1.16 11.98
C ILE A 69 0.39 2.16 12.24
N GLU A 70 0.33 3.35 11.63
CA GLU A 70 1.25 4.45 11.95
C GLU A 70 1.25 4.83 13.43
N LYS A 71 0.15 4.65 14.16
CA LYS A 71 0.07 4.94 15.60
C LYS A 71 0.66 3.83 16.46
N VAL A 72 0.65 2.60 15.94
CA VAL A 72 1.11 1.39 16.66
C VAL A 72 2.63 1.19 16.52
N ILE A 73 3.20 1.60 15.40
CA ILE A 73 4.61 1.38 15.08
C ILE A 73 5.52 2.49 15.64
N THR A 74 6.76 2.16 16.03
CA THR A 74 7.80 3.10 16.48
C THR A 74 8.64 3.68 15.31
N ASN A 75 9.11 4.94 15.42
CA ASN A 75 9.90 5.64 14.39
C ASN A 75 11.30 5.02 14.11
N PRO A 76 11.86 5.20 12.89
CA PRO A 76 11.28 5.87 11.72
C PRO A 76 10.26 4.98 10.99
N LYS A 77 9.15 5.60 10.55
CA LYS A 77 7.99 4.89 9.94
C LYS A 77 7.91 5.03 8.44
N GLN A 78 8.39 6.14 7.86
CA GLN A 78 8.06 6.55 6.49
C GLN A 78 8.35 5.47 5.43
N TYR A 79 9.56 4.92 5.39
CA TYR A 79 9.93 3.93 4.37
C TYR A 79 9.22 2.60 4.56
N PHE A 80 9.11 2.12 5.80
CA PHE A 80 8.35 0.92 6.10
C PHE A 80 6.87 1.08 5.76
N MET A 81 6.29 2.26 5.97
CA MET A 81 4.87 2.50 5.66
C MET A 81 4.58 2.45 4.16
N ILE A 82 5.54 2.77 3.29
CA ILE A 82 5.39 2.57 1.84
C ILE A 82 5.22 1.08 1.52
N ILE A 83 6.02 0.22 2.18
CA ILE A 83 5.94 -1.24 2.06
C ILE A 83 4.63 -1.76 2.64
N TYR A 84 4.24 -1.29 3.83
CA TYR A 84 2.99 -1.68 4.46
C TYR A 84 1.77 -1.32 3.61
N LYS A 85 1.76 -0.12 3.01
CA LYS A 85 0.68 0.33 2.12
C LYS A 85 0.56 -0.56 0.88
N GLU A 86 1.67 -1.03 0.32
CA GLU A 86 1.64 -1.98 -0.79
C GLU A 86 0.90 -3.27 -0.41
N ILE A 87 1.28 -3.88 0.72
CA ILE A 87 0.60 -5.05 1.27
C ILE A 87 -0.89 -4.78 1.49
N TYR A 88 -1.21 -3.63 2.10
CA TYR A 88 -2.60 -3.23 2.37
C TYR A 88 -3.42 -3.19 1.08
N TYR A 89 -2.94 -2.49 0.04
CA TYR A 89 -3.66 -2.42 -1.23
C TYR A 89 -3.77 -3.79 -1.92
N LYS A 90 -2.71 -4.60 -1.90
CA LYS A 90 -2.70 -5.97 -2.46
C LYS A 90 -3.71 -6.89 -1.77
N SER A 91 -3.96 -6.66 -0.47
CA SER A 91 -4.91 -7.48 0.30
C SER A 91 -6.39 -7.27 -0.08
N ILE A 92 -6.71 -6.18 -0.79
CA ILE A 92 -8.10 -5.83 -1.10
C ILE A 92 -8.56 -6.62 -2.32
N LYS A 93 -9.43 -7.62 -2.09
CA LYS A 93 -9.93 -8.55 -3.11
C LYS A 93 -11.01 -7.98 -4.05
N LYS A 94 -11.48 -6.75 -3.80
CA LYS A 94 -12.55 -6.11 -4.57
C LYS A 94 -11.98 -5.09 -5.55
N PRO A 95 -12.67 -4.81 -6.68
CA PRO A 95 -12.34 -3.66 -7.51
C PRO A 95 -12.23 -2.41 -6.65
N LEU A 96 -11.05 -1.79 -6.66
CA LEU A 96 -10.79 -0.59 -5.88
C LEU A 96 -11.54 0.59 -6.51
N PRO A 97 -12.18 1.46 -5.71
CA PRO A 97 -12.64 2.74 -6.22
C PRO A 97 -11.48 3.53 -6.86
N LEU A 98 -11.76 4.38 -7.85
CA LEU A 98 -10.74 5.15 -8.58
C LEU A 98 -9.79 5.90 -7.65
N TYR A 99 -10.31 6.57 -6.61
CA TYR A 99 -9.46 7.30 -5.65
C TYR A 99 -8.46 6.39 -4.91
N ILE A 100 -8.87 5.17 -4.52
CA ILE A 100 -7.96 4.20 -3.89
C ILE A 100 -6.94 3.67 -4.92
N GLN A 101 -7.33 3.51 -6.18
CA GLN A 101 -6.39 3.15 -7.25
C GLN A 101 -5.32 4.24 -7.42
N CYS A 102 -5.72 5.52 -7.39
CA CYS A 102 -4.80 6.65 -7.41
C CYS A 102 -3.86 6.63 -6.19
N ASP A 103 -4.39 6.46 -4.98
CA ASP A 103 -3.57 6.40 -3.76
C ASP A 103 -2.57 5.22 -3.79
N SER A 104 -3.00 4.07 -4.31
CA SER A 104 -2.15 2.90 -4.52
C SER A 104 -1.03 3.20 -5.53
N PHE A 105 -1.36 3.85 -6.64
CA PHE A 105 -0.39 4.24 -7.66
C PHE A 105 0.61 5.29 -7.14
N THR A 106 0.16 6.26 -6.35
CA THR A 106 1.02 7.23 -5.68
C THR A 106 1.98 6.54 -4.69
N ASN A 107 1.51 5.51 -3.98
CA ASN A 107 2.36 4.71 -3.12
C ASN A 107 3.44 3.96 -3.91
N LEU A 108 3.09 3.35 -5.05
CA LEU A 108 4.06 2.69 -5.94
C LEU A 108 5.08 3.69 -6.51
N SER A 109 4.63 4.88 -6.91
CA SER A 109 5.53 5.95 -7.36
C SER A 109 6.49 6.39 -6.25
N SER A 110 6.02 6.46 -5.01
CA SER A 110 6.85 6.73 -3.83
C SER A 110 7.86 5.60 -3.57
N PHE A 111 7.46 4.34 -3.77
CA PHE A 111 8.35 3.19 -3.70
C PHE A 111 9.47 3.24 -4.76
N PHE A 112 9.15 3.52 -6.02
CA PHE A 112 10.18 3.65 -7.06
C PHE A 112 11.06 4.88 -6.85
N SER A 113 10.50 5.99 -6.37
CA SER A 113 11.30 7.17 -6.00
C SER A 113 12.28 6.82 -4.89
N LEU A 114 11.86 6.03 -3.90
CA LEU A 114 12.73 5.54 -2.84
C LEU A 114 13.83 4.62 -3.39
N LEU A 115 13.47 3.67 -4.26
CA LEU A 115 14.39 2.72 -4.85
C LEU A 115 15.45 3.41 -5.72
N LEU A 116 15.04 4.36 -6.58
CA LEU A 116 15.89 5.01 -7.57
C LEU A 116 16.74 6.14 -6.99
N ASN A 117 16.23 6.86 -5.98
CA ASN A 117 16.97 7.94 -5.32
C ASN A 117 17.96 7.44 -4.25
N SER A 118 17.94 6.14 -3.92
CA SER A 118 18.86 5.52 -2.95
C SER A 118 20.35 5.67 -3.28
N GLY A 119 20.69 6.03 -4.52
CA GLY A 119 22.06 6.20 -5.02
C GLY A 119 22.51 7.63 -5.32
N LYS A 120 21.68 8.67 -5.11
CA LYS A 120 22.05 10.07 -5.36
C LYS A 120 22.15 10.86 -4.05
N GLU A 121 23.38 11.10 -3.62
CA GLU A 121 23.78 12.18 -2.69
C GLU A 121 22.86 12.44 -1.47
N THR A 122 22.52 11.39 -0.73
CA THR A 122 22.00 11.52 0.64
C THR A 122 22.99 10.90 1.60
N GLU A 123 23.35 11.58 2.70
CA GLU A 123 24.30 11.13 3.74
C GLU A 123 23.98 9.73 4.33
N HIS A 124 22.76 9.23 4.09
CA HIS A 124 22.33 7.87 4.42
C HIS A 124 21.69 7.22 3.18
N PRO A 125 22.43 6.48 2.34
CA PRO A 125 21.83 5.74 1.24
C PRO A 125 20.77 4.79 1.81
N VAL A 126 19.53 4.92 1.33
CA VAL A 126 18.41 4.09 1.77
C VAL A 126 18.69 2.65 1.30
N THR A 127 19.42 1.90 2.10
CA THR A 127 19.76 0.50 1.87
C THR A 127 18.71 -0.36 2.56
N PHE A 128 17.45 -0.26 2.14
CA PHE A 128 16.47 -1.28 2.47
C PHE A 128 16.66 -2.43 1.50
N LEU A 129 16.64 -3.67 2.02
CA LEU A 129 16.80 -4.87 1.21
C LEU A 129 15.51 -5.67 1.30
N LEU A 130 14.81 -5.77 0.17
CA LEU A 130 13.63 -6.62 0.03
C LEU A 130 13.98 -7.93 -0.68
N PRO A 131 13.23 -9.01 -0.41
CA PRO A 131 13.29 -10.23 -1.20
C PRO A 131 13.02 -9.95 -2.69
N ALA A 132 13.77 -10.61 -3.58
CA ALA A 132 13.68 -10.40 -5.03
C ALA A 132 12.27 -10.70 -5.59
N ASN A 133 11.60 -11.72 -5.07
CA ASN A 133 10.23 -12.06 -5.48
C ASN A 133 9.23 -10.97 -5.08
N TRP A 134 9.35 -10.40 -3.88
CA TRP A 134 8.50 -9.29 -3.47
C TRP A 134 8.70 -8.07 -4.37
N ILE A 135 9.94 -7.71 -4.69
CA ILE A 135 10.22 -6.62 -5.64
C ILE A 135 9.55 -6.91 -7.00
N TRP A 136 9.62 -8.15 -7.48
CA TRP A 136 8.99 -8.51 -8.74
C TRP A 136 7.47 -8.32 -8.70
N ASP A 137 6.82 -8.79 -7.64
CA ASP A 137 5.38 -8.62 -7.45
C ASP A 137 4.97 -7.14 -7.45
N ILE A 138 5.78 -6.26 -6.85
CA ILE A 138 5.54 -4.81 -6.85
C ILE A 138 5.63 -4.24 -8.27
N ILE A 139 6.64 -4.63 -9.05
CA ILE A 139 6.81 -4.16 -10.42
C ILE A 139 5.66 -4.67 -11.31
N GLU A 140 5.26 -5.94 -11.15
CA GLU A 140 4.12 -6.50 -11.87
C GLU A 140 2.82 -5.75 -11.54
N SER A 141 2.57 -5.48 -10.25
CA SER A 141 1.43 -4.68 -9.81
C SER A 141 1.43 -3.27 -10.41
N PHE A 142 2.60 -2.64 -10.49
CA PHE A 142 2.73 -1.31 -11.10
C PHE A 142 2.40 -1.33 -12.60
N ILE A 143 2.94 -2.28 -13.35
CA ILE A 143 2.65 -2.44 -14.78
C ILE A 143 1.17 -2.71 -14.99
N ASN A 144 0.59 -3.62 -14.20
CA ASN A 144 -0.82 -3.98 -14.31
C ASN A 144 -1.75 -2.78 -14.01
N GLN A 145 -1.47 -2.00 -12.96
CA GLN A 145 -2.23 -0.78 -12.68
C GLN A 145 -2.10 0.24 -13.80
N TYR A 146 -0.88 0.46 -14.32
CA TYR A 146 -0.65 1.41 -15.40
C TYR A 146 -1.39 1.01 -16.69
N VAL A 147 -1.29 -0.25 -17.10
CA VAL A 147 -1.99 -0.78 -18.27
C VAL A 147 -3.51 -0.71 -18.08
N SER A 148 -4.01 -1.08 -16.90
CA SER A 148 -5.43 -0.98 -16.56
C SER A 148 -5.93 0.46 -16.66
N PHE A 149 -5.16 1.43 -16.15
CA PHE A 149 -5.47 2.85 -16.26
C PHE A 149 -5.44 3.35 -17.71
N CYS A 150 -4.44 2.96 -18.51
CA CYS A 150 -4.40 3.30 -19.93
C CYS A 150 -5.63 2.76 -20.68
N HIS A 151 -6.03 1.52 -20.40
CA HIS A 151 -7.21 0.90 -20.99
C HIS A 151 -8.50 1.63 -20.57
N TYR A 152 -8.62 1.97 -19.29
CA TYR A 152 -9.72 2.76 -18.75
C TYR A 152 -9.84 4.14 -19.42
N LYS A 153 -8.70 4.82 -19.63
CA LYS A 153 -8.62 6.10 -20.33
C LYS A 153 -8.98 5.99 -21.81
N ALA A 154 -8.62 4.89 -22.48
CA ALA A 154 -8.92 4.68 -23.90
C ALA A 154 -10.40 4.33 -24.15
N ASN A 155 -11.06 3.64 -23.21
CA ASN A 155 -12.42 3.14 -23.39
C ASN A 155 -13.47 4.02 -22.68
N HIS A 156 -14.13 4.89 -23.45
CA HIS A 156 -15.18 5.77 -22.95
C HIS A 156 -16.43 5.04 -22.46
N SER A 157 -16.68 3.81 -22.91
CA SER A 157 -17.83 2.98 -22.53
C SER A 157 -17.74 2.40 -21.11
N LEU A 158 -16.56 2.42 -20.49
CA LEU A 158 -16.34 1.91 -19.13
C LEU A 158 -16.53 2.98 -18.05
N ARG A 159 -16.89 4.21 -18.43
CA ARG A 159 -16.84 5.40 -17.57
C ARG A 159 -18.22 6.02 -17.35
N THR A 160 -18.53 6.32 -16.10
CA THR A 160 -19.64 7.21 -15.75
C THR A 160 -19.24 8.68 -15.95
N ILE A 161 -20.24 9.58 -16.01
CA ILE A 161 -20.00 11.03 -16.14
C ILE A 161 -19.16 11.56 -14.96
N GLU A 162 -19.37 11.01 -13.76
CA GLU A 162 -18.63 11.41 -12.56
C GLU A 162 -17.15 11.02 -12.63
N GLU A 163 -16.87 9.81 -13.09
CA GLU A 163 -15.49 9.34 -13.25
C GLU A 163 -14.73 10.08 -14.37
N ASN A 164 -15.44 10.54 -15.41
CA ASN A 164 -14.83 11.40 -16.42
C ASN A 164 -14.40 12.75 -15.83
N ARG A 165 -15.21 13.35 -14.94
CA ARG A 165 -14.84 14.59 -14.24
C ARG A 165 -13.62 14.37 -13.36
N GLN A 166 -13.59 13.28 -12.59
CA GLN A 166 -12.43 12.95 -11.74
C GLN A 166 -11.14 12.74 -12.55
N LEU A 167 -11.21 12.16 -13.75
CA LEU A 167 -10.06 12.01 -14.65
C LEU A 167 -9.53 13.34 -15.22
N GLU A 168 -10.38 14.37 -15.36
CA GLU A 168 -9.96 15.70 -15.82
C GLU A 168 -9.23 16.49 -14.72
N GLU A 169 -9.47 16.14 -13.46
CA GLU A 169 -8.88 16.78 -12.28
C GLU A 169 -7.55 16.14 -11.82
N ILE A 170 -7.20 14.96 -12.35
CA ILE A 170 -5.93 14.24 -12.09
C ILE A 170 -4.85 14.66 -13.10
#